data_AF-A0A949JXY0-F1
#
_entry.id   AF-A0A949JXY0-F1
#
_cell.length_a   1.000
_cell.length_b   1.000
_cell.length_c   1.000
_cell.angle_alpha   90.00
_cell.angle_beta   90.00
_cell.angle_gamma   90.00
#
_symmetry.space_group_name_H-M   'P 1'
#
loop_
_entity.id
_entity.type
_entity.pdbx_description
1 polymer ?
#
loop_
_entity_poly.entity_id
_entity_poly.type
_entity_poly.pdbx_seq_one_letter_code
_entity_poly.pdbx_strand_id
1 'polypeptide(L)'
;MNDPRGTMFQQGDIMRINNAFVEDVSCSNNSTGYIIVSYAVPEGNNTLSIQNIQLNINRNTAILNSFGQRMCSCCIQRGMWVNVAFSSRMTMSIPPQAAAFWVAVQRNPQFPLPPLRPIPPQRPLPPQRPLPPLRPQRPSSETTGRIVLIDFDNNYIITEDPNDRNNQTRFLITNSTSITNRFGAPIRLRNLQPGQMVRITHSNIQTLSIPPQTTAFHIQVI
;
A
#
# COMPACT_ATOMS: atom_id res chain seq x y z
N MET A 1 -6.32 -19.36 7.54
CA MET A 1 -5.75 -19.34 6.17
C MET A 1 -4.39 -18.68 6.30
N ASN A 2 -3.31 -19.44 6.08
CA ASN A 2 -1.96 -18.93 6.33
C ASN A 2 -1.58 -17.98 5.18
N ASP A 3 -1.28 -16.73 5.52
CA ASP A 3 -0.71 -15.79 4.56
C ASP A 3 0.66 -16.32 4.09
N PRO A 4 0.92 -16.41 2.77
CA PRO A 4 2.17 -16.96 2.26
C PRO A 4 3.38 -16.02 2.42
N ARG A 5 3.19 -14.76 2.82
CA ARG A 5 4.29 -13.80 3.04
C ARG A 5 5.30 -14.35 4.05
N GLY A 6 6.57 -14.31 3.68
CA GLY A 6 7.61 -14.71 4.62
C GLY A 6 7.94 -13.62 5.65
N THR A 7 8.64 -14.05 6.68
CA THR A 7 9.08 -13.19 7.77
C THR A 7 10.44 -12.56 7.46
N MET A 8 10.69 -11.40 8.06
CA MET A 8 11.97 -10.73 8.00
C MET A 8 12.95 -11.37 9.00
N PHE A 9 14.17 -11.67 8.57
CA PHE A 9 15.23 -12.21 9.42
C PHE A 9 16.58 -11.56 9.12
N GLN A 10 17.44 -11.53 10.13
CA GLN A 10 18.75 -10.88 10.07
C GLN A 10 19.87 -11.91 9.88
N GLN A 11 20.83 -11.59 9.01
CA GLN A 11 22.06 -12.34 8.78
C GLN A 11 23.24 -11.35 8.78
N GLY A 12 23.74 -11.02 9.97
CA GLY A 12 24.76 -9.97 10.15
C GLY A 12 24.21 -8.58 9.80
N ASP A 13 24.90 -7.85 8.92
CA ASP A 13 24.47 -6.52 8.43
C ASP A 13 23.41 -6.58 7.31
N ILE A 14 22.96 -7.78 6.96
CA ILE A 14 22.01 -8.03 5.88
C ILE A 14 20.68 -8.48 6.47
N MET A 15 19.62 -7.80 6.09
CA MET A 15 18.25 -8.22 6.33
C MET A 15 17.71 -8.94 5.11
N ARG A 16 16.93 -9.99 5.33
CA ARG A 16 16.36 -10.81 4.27
C ARG A 16 14.89 -11.03 4.52
N ILE A 17 14.13 -10.99 3.45
CA ILE A 17 12.74 -11.44 3.44
C ILE A 17 12.62 -12.42 2.29
N ASN A 18 12.22 -13.65 2.63
CA ASN A 18 11.86 -14.65 1.64
C ASN A 18 10.38 -14.46 1.33
N ASN A 19 9.99 -14.50 0.07
CA ASN A 19 8.59 -14.41 -0.34
C ASN A 19 7.87 -13.13 0.15
N ALA A 20 8.50 -11.97 -0.04
CA ALA A 20 7.84 -10.67 0.13
C ALA A 20 6.89 -10.40 -1.04
N PHE A 21 5.80 -9.70 -0.80
CA PHE A 21 4.86 -9.32 -1.85
C PHE A 21 5.08 -7.88 -2.28
N VAL A 22 5.14 -7.62 -3.59
CA VAL A 22 5.35 -6.26 -4.12
C VAL A 22 4.04 -5.48 -4.11
N GLU A 23 3.91 -4.55 -3.16
CA GLU A 23 2.74 -3.67 -2.98
C GLU A 23 2.74 -2.50 -3.96
N ASP A 24 3.92 -1.90 -4.21
CA ASP A 24 4.06 -0.78 -5.13
C ASP A 24 5.49 -0.68 -5.72
N VAL A 25 5.60 -0.04 -6.88
CA VAL A 25 6.87 0.14 -7.60
C VAL A 25 6.95 1.56 -8.14
N SER A 26 8.02 2.26 -7.80
CA SER A 26 8.37 3.54 -8.39
C SER A 26 9.72 3.44 -9.08
N CYS A 27 9.73 3.70 -10.38
CA CYS A 27 10.93 3.66 -11.17
C CYS A 27 11.21 5.05 -11.74
N SER A 28 12.39 5.59 -11.45
CA SER A 28 12.84 6.86 -12.01
C SER A 28 13.65 6.65 -13.30
N ASN A 29 14.36 5.53 -13.39
CA ASN A 29 15.02 5.05 -14.60
C ASN A 29 15.19 3.52 -14.52
N ASN A 30 15.82 2.91 -15.53
CA ASN A 30 16.04 1.45 -15.61
C ASN A 30 17.01 0.87 -14.56
N SER A 31 17.58 1.70 -13.68
CA SER A 31 18.57 1.30 -12.67
C SER A 31 18.37 1.93 -11.29
N THR A 32 17.39 2.82 -11.11
CA THR A 32 17.12 3.53 -9.86
C THR A 32 15.63 3.70 -9.65
N GLY A 33 15.22 3.56 -8.40
CA GLY A 33 13.84 3.69 -7.98
C GLY A 33 13.66 3.17 -6.56
N TYR A 34 12.44 2.80 -6.21
CA TYR A 34 12.17 2.06 -5.00
C TYR A 34 11.02 1.09 -5.24
N ILE A 35 10.98 0.04 -4.43
CA ILE A 35 9.83 -0.87 -4.34
C ILE A 35 9.30 -0.85 -2.92
N ILE A 36 7.99 -0.97 -2.76
CA ILE A 36 7.36 -1.19 -1.47
C ILE A 36 6.98 -2.67 -1.43
N VAL A 37 7.47 -3.38 -0.41
CA VAL A 37 7.16 -4.80 -0.23
C VAL A 37 6.51 -5.03 1.13
N SER A 38 5.55 -5.95 1.18
CA SER A 38 4.93 -6.41 2.41
C SER A 38 5.49 -7.75 2.87
N TYR A 39 5.66 -7.89 4.19
CA TYR A 39 6.19 -9.07 4.87
C TYR A 39 5.39 -9.38 6.13
N ALA A 40 5.45 -10.63 6.58
CA ALA A 40 4.77 -11.07 7.78
C ALA A 40 5.63 -10.82 9.02
N VAL A 41 5.01 -10.34 10.08
CA VAL A 41 5.59 -10.24 11.43
C VAL A 41 4.80 -11.16 12.34
N PRO A 42 5.43 -12.16 12.95
CA PRO A 42 4.76 -13.01 13.91
C PRO A 42 4.44 -12.19 15.16
N GLU A 43 3.16 -12.06 15.45
CA GLU A 43 2.63 -11.48 16.67
C GLU A 43 2.25 -12.62 17.63
N GLY A 44 2.21 -12.34 18.93
CA GLY A 44 1.81 -13.34 19.93
C GLY A 44 0.46 -14.00 19.57
N ASN A 45 0.28 -15.25 19.99
CA ASN A 45 -0.94 -16.05 19.73
C ASN A 45 -1.17 -16.47 18.27
N ASN A 46 -0.11 -16.76 17.51
CA ASN A 46 -0.23 -17.30 16.14
C ASN A 46 -0.84 -16.30 15.13
N THR A 47 -0.90 -15.03 15.49
CA THR A 47 -1.39 -13.93 14.64
C THR A 47 -0.24 -13.41 13.78
N LEU A 48 -0.48 -13.19 12.49
CA LEU A 48 0.52 -12.63 11.59
C LEU A 48 0.09 -11.19 11.25
N SER A 49 0.92 -10.22 11.63
CA SER A 49 0.74 -8.82 11.27
C SER A 49 1.51 -8.53 9.98
N ILE A 50 0.88 -7.87 9.01
CA ILE A 50 1.50 -7.52 7.74
C ILE A 50 2.09 -6.13 7.85
N GLN A 51 3.40 -6.02 7.60
CA GLN A 51 4.11 -4.74 7.59
C GLN A 51 4.71 -4.47 6.22
N ASN A 52 4.93 -3.18 5.95
CA ASN A 52 5.50 -2.71 4.71
C ASN A 52 6.90 -2.16 4.95
N ILE A 53 7.80 -2.38 4.00
CA ILE A 53 9.12 -1.75 3.95
C ILE A 53 9.36 -1.21 2.55
N GLN A 54 9.94 -0.02 2.46
CA GLN A 54 10.38 0.55 1.20
C GLN A 54 11.86 0.22 0.98
N LEU A 55 12.16 -0.38 -0.16
CA LEU A 55 13.51 -0.77 -0.55
C LEU A 55 13.99 0.14 -1.67
N ASN A 56 15.03 0.92 -1.37
CA ASN A 56 15.64 1.85 -2.31
C ASN A 56 16.57 1.07 -3.24
N ILE A 57 16.29 1.16 -4.55
CA ILE A 57 16.99 0.47 -5.62
C ILE A 57 17.92 1.45 -6.31
N ASN A 58 19.17 1.05 -6.49
CA ASN A 58 20.17 1.81 -7.23
C ASN A 58 20.96 0.89 -8.17
N ARG A 59 21.98 1.46 -8.85
CA ARG A 59 22.81 0.74 -9.82
C ARG A 59 23.57 -0.46 -9.24
N ASN A 60 23.77 -0.47 -7.92
CA ASN A 60 24.46 -1.54 -7.21
C ASN A 60 23.49 -2.64 -6.73
N THR A 61 22.19 -2.41 -6.83
CA THR A 61 21.17 -3.41 -6.53
C THR A 61 21.08 -4.42 -7.67
N ALA A 62 21.29 -5.70 -7.38
CA ALA A 62 21.11 -6.77 -8.37
C ALA A 62 19.63 -7.16 -8.46
N ILE A 63 19.00 -6.97 -9.62
CA ILE A 63 17.60 -7.35 -9.84
C ILE A 63 17.57 -8.56 -10.77
N LEU A 64 17.02 -9.66 -10.28
CA LEU A 64 17.01 -10.95 -10.95
C LEU A 64 15.57 -11.37 -11.27
N ASN A 65 15.37 -11.86 -12.49
CA ASN A 65 14.12 -12.51 -12.86
C ASN A 65 14.04 -13.90 -12.21
N SER A 66 12.94 -14.58 -12.49
CA SER A 66 12.66 -15.92 -11.96
C SER A 66 13.50 -17.06 -12.57
N PHE A 67 14.46 -16.72 -13.43
CA PHE A 67 15.49 -17.60 -14.00
C PHE A 67 16.89 -17.24 -13.47
N GLY A 68 16.99 -16.27 -12.54
CA GLY A 68 18.27 -15.78 -12.02
C GLY A 68 19.03 -14.84 -12.97
N GLN A 69 18.40 -14.39 -14.06
CA GLN A 69 18.99 -13.48 -15.03
C GLN A 69 18.72 -12.02 -14.63
N ARG A 70 19.65 -11.11 -14.91
CA ARG A 70 19.46 -9.69 -14.61
C ARG A 70 18.27 -9.12 -15.40
N MET A 71 17.43 -8.34 -14.71
CA MET A 71 16.30 -7.62 -15.30
C MET A 71 16.30 -6.15 -14.87
N CYS A 72 15.50 -5.33 -15.54
CA CYS A 72 15.43 -3.89 -15.25
C CYS A 72 14.62 -3.59 -13.97
N SER A 73 14.89 -2.46 -13.30
CA SER A 73 14.11 -2.04 -12.13
C SER A 73 12.65 -1.76 -12.46
N CYS A 74 12.39 -1.13 -13.61
CA CYS A 74 11.04 -0.87 -14.12
C CYS A 74 10.28 -2.15 -14.51
N CYS A 75 10.98 -3.28 -14.65
CA CYS A 75 10.41 -4.56 -15.05
C CYS A 75 9.76 -5.28 -13.84
N ILE A 76 10.03 -4.83 -12.62
CA ILE A 76 9.32 -5.28 -11.43
C ILE A 76 7.92 -4.69 -11.48
N GLN A 77 6.89 -5.51 -11.25
CA GLN A 77 5.51 -5.06 -11.23
C GLN A 77 4.85 -5.36 -9.89
N ARG A 78 3.88 -4.52 -9.54
CA ARG A 78 2.97 -4.77 -8.42
C ARG A 78 2.34 -6.15 -8.56
N GLY A 79 2.26 -6.88 -7.46
CA GLY A 79 1.70 -8.24 -7.43
C GLY A 79 2.73 -9.36 -7.63
N MET A 80 3.99 -9.03 -7.92
CA MET A 80 5.07 -10.01 -7.94
C MET A 80 5.43 -10.46 -6.52
N TRP A 81 5.87 -11.72 -6.40
CA TRP A 81 6.51 -12.24 -5.20
C TRP A 81 8.01 -12.18 -5.39
N VAL A 82 8.72 -11.69 -4.37
CA VAL A 82 10.17 -11.46 -4.46
C VAL A 82 10.89 -11.97 -3.22
N ASN A 83 12.09 -12.46 -3.42
CA ASN A 83 13.08 -12.57 -2.35
C ASN A 83 13.93 -11.31 -2.38
N VAL A 84 14.20 -10.75 -1.22
CA VAL A 84 14.97 -9.51 -1.11
C VAL A 84 16.03 -9.63 -0.04
N ALA A 85 17.19 -9.01 -0.31
CA ALA A 85 18.18 -8.71 0.71
C ALA A 85 18.56 -7.24 0.67
N PHE A 86 18.69 -6.66 1.85
CA PHE A 86 18.84 -5.23 2.03
C PHE A 86 19.61 -4.93 3.31
N SER A 87 20.01 -3.67 3.49
CA SER A 87 20.78 -3.26 4.66
C SER A 87 19.96 -3.37 5.95
N SER A 88 20.60 -3.80 7.04
CA SER A 88 20.06 -3.68 8.40
C SER A 88 19.93 -2.23 8.88
N ARG A 89 20.59 -1.28 8.21
CA ARG A 89 20.51 0.14 8.51
C ARG A 89 19.25 0.74 7.88
N MET A 90 18.15 0.65 8.62
CA MET A 90 16.85 1.18 8.20
C MET A 90 16.63 2.60 8.69
N THR A 91 15.85 3.37 7.93
CA THR A 91 15.35 4.67 8.39
C THR A 91 14.20 4.50 9.38
N MET A 92 14.02 5.49 10.24
CA MET A 92 12.86 5.60 11.14
C MET A 92 11.62 6.18 10.44
N SER A 93 11.47 5.97 9.12
CA SER A 93 10.30 6.43 8.35
C SER A 93 9.17 5.38 8.38
N ILE A 94 7.98 5.75 7.90
CA ILE A 94 6.84 4.83 7.77
C ILE A 94 6.38 4.82 6.30
N PRO A 95 6.56 3.71 5.54
CA PRO A 95 7.28 2.51 5.94
C PRO A 95 8.80 2.79 6.14
N PRO A 96 9.50 1.96 6.93
CA PRO A 96 10.96 2.04 7.05
C PRO A 96 11.61 1.88 5.67
N GLN A 97 12.71 2.58 5.45
CA GLN A 97 13.46 2.53 4.20
C GLN A 97 14.82 1.90 4.40
N ALA A 98 15.25 1.11 3.42
CA ALA A 98 16.59 0.52 3.41
C ALA A 98 17.15 0.42 1.99
N ALA A 99 18.48 0.41 1.87
CA ALA A 99 19.12 0.16 0.59
C ALA A 99 19.03 -1.33 0.23
N ALA A 100 18.54 -1.64 -0.98
CA ALA A 100 18.46 -2.99 -1.49
C ALA A 100 19.82 -3.46 -2.04
N PHE A 101 20.28 -4.63 -1.62
CA PHE A 101 21.44 -5.30 -2.21
C PHE A 101 21.03 -6.14 -3.42
N TRP A 102 19.95 -6.90 -3.29
CA TRP A 102 19.37 -7.63 -4.41
C TRP A 102 17.88 -7.92 -4.23
N VAL A 103 17.21 -8.10 -5.37
CA VAL A 103 15.80 -8.45 -5.49
C VAL A 103 15.70 -9.57 -6.52
N ALA A 104 15.11 -10.71 -6.16
CA ALA A 104 14.85 -11.79 -7.12
C ALA A 104 13.36 -12.11 -7.17
N VAL A 105 12.78 -12.03 -8.36
CA VAL A 105 11.39 -12.41 -8.60
C VAL A 105 11.25 -13.92 -8.44
N GLN A 106 10.33 -14.35 -7.59
CA GLN A 106 9.96 -15.75 -7.50
C GLN A 106 9.07 -16.16 -8.67
N ARG A 107 9.28 -17.36 -9.22
CA ARG A 107 8.19 -18.01 -9.96
C ARG A 107 7.14 -18.34 -8.93
N ASN A 108 5.96 -17.74 -9.05
CA ASN A 108 4.83 -18.22 -8.30
C ASN A 108 4.15 -19.33 -9.12
N PRO A 109 4.31 -20.63 -8.80
CA PRO A 109 3.59 -21.70 -9.49
C PRO A 109 2.06 -21.64 -9.26
N GLN A 110 1.58 -20.78 -8.34
CA GLN A 110 0.17 -20.66 -7.99
C GLN A 110 -0.66 -19.74 -8.88
N PHE A 111 -0.04 -19.06 -9.86
CA PHE A 111 -0.77 -18.47 -10.99
C PHE A 111 -0.36 -19.16 -12.28
N PRO A 112 -0.84 -20.40 -12.54
CA PRO A 112 -0.83 -20.88 -13.90
C PRO A 112 -1.59 -19.85 -14.75
N LEU A 113 -0.98 -19.41 -15.85
CA LEU A 113 -1.77 -18.83 -16.93
C LEU A 113 -2.93 -19.82 -17.15
N PRO A 114 -4.20 -19.38 -17.06
CA PRO A 114 -5.28 -20.29 -17.39
C PRO A 114 -4.97 -20.85 -18.78
N PRO A 115 -5.02 -22.19 -18.97
CA PRO A 115 -4.73 -22.76 -20.27
C PRO A 115 -5.61 -22.04 -21.30
N LEU A 116 -5.02 -21.63 -22.42
CA LEU A 116 -5.74 -21.04 -23.54
C LEU A 116 -6.83 -22.04 -23.94
N ARG A 117 -8.06 -21.83 -23.46
CA ARG A 117 -9.21 -22.58 -23.95
C ARG A 117 -9.33 -22.23 -25.43
N PRO A 118 -9.50 -23.22 -26.35
CA PRO A 118 -9.82 -22.91 -27.73
C PRO A 118 -10.99 -21.94 -27.74
N ILE A 119 -10.79 -20.77 -28.36
CA ILE A 119 -11.85 -19.77 -28.47
C ILE A 119 -12.96 -20.46 -29.26
N PRO A 120 -14.15 -20.72 -28.66
CA PRO A 120 -15.25 -21.25 -29.43
C PRO A 120 -15.54 -20.26 -30.57
N PRO A 121 -15.88 -20.73 -31.78
CA PRO A 121 -16.13 -19.83 -32.91
C PRO A 121 -17.09 -18.74 -32.46
N GLN A 122 -16.59 -17.50 -32.37
CA GLN A 122 -17.35 -16.39 -31.83
C GLN A 122 -18.46 -16.10 -32.83
N ARG A 123 -19.71 -16.28 -32.40
CA ARG A 123 -20.85 -15.71 -33.11
C ARG A 123 -20.60 -14.20 -33.25
N PRO A 124 -20.88 -13.58 -34.40
CA PRO A 124 -20.65 -12.14 -34.58
C PRO A 124 -21.22 -11.38 -33.38
N LEU A 125 -20.35 -10.64 -32.70
CA LEU A 125 -20.78 -9.81 -31.58
C LEU A 125 -21.81 -8.82 -32.13
N PRO A 126 -23.00 -8.71 -31.52
CA PRO A 126 -23.91 -7.63 -31.88
C PRO A 126 -23.17 -6.30 -31.71
N PRO A 127 -23.46 -5.27 -32.53
CA PRO A 127 -22.79 -3.98 -32.46
C PRO A 127 -22.86 -3.45 -31.02
N GLN A 128 -21.70 -3.38 -30.36
CA GLN A 128 -21.62 -2.91 -28.99
C GLN A 128 -21.84 -1.40 -28.99
N ARG A 129 -22.76 -0.92 -28.15
CA ARG A 129 -22.87 0.51 -27.87
C ARG A 129 -21.54 1.02 -27.31
N PRO A 130 -21.11 2.25 -27.62
CA PRO A 130 -19.91 2.83 -27.04
C PRO A 130 -19.97 2.72 -25.52
N LEU A 131 -18.95 2.09 -24.93
CA LEU A 131 -18.79 2.06 -23.49
C LEU A 131 -18.67 3.51 -23.00
N PRO A 132 -19.42 3.94 -21.99
CA PRO A 132 -19.20 5.23 -21.37
C PRO A 132 -17.76 5.27 -20.84
N PRO A 133 -17.06 6.42 -20.93
CA PRO A 133 -15.68 6.52 -20.49
C PRO A 133 -15.57 6.08 -19.02
N LEU A 134 -14.64 5.15 -18.75
CA LEU A 134 -14.31 4.77 -17.38
C LEU A 134 -13.89 6.03 -16.63
N ARG A 135 -14.62 6.40 -15.58
CA ARG A 135 -14.18 7.45 -14.67
C ARG A 135 -12.85 6.99 -14.08
N PRO A 136 -11.78 7.81 -14.12
CA PRO A 136 -10.54 7.50 -13.44
C PRO A 136 -10.84 7.30 -11.95
N GLN A 137 -10.78 6.06 -11.46
CA GLN A 137 -10.88 5.80 -10.03
C GLN A 137 -9.54 6.20 -9.43
N ARG A 138 -9.54 7.23 -8.59
CA ARG A 138 -8.34 7.60 -7.83
C ARG A 138 -8.01 6.44 -6.89
N PRO A 139 -6.74 6.00 -6.80
CA PRO A 139 -6.35 5.00 -5.81
C PRO A 139 -6.65 5.56 -4.41
N SER A 140 -7.56 4.90 -3.70
CA SER A 140 -8.01 5.31 -2.37
C SER A 140 -8.00 4.14 -1.39
N SER A 141 -7.66 4.44 -0.14
CA SER A 141 -7.70 3.52 0.99
C SER A 141 -8.75 4.00 1.98
N GLU A 142 -9.17 3.11 2.87
CA GLU A 142 -10.10 3.43 3.94
C GLU A 142 -9.48 3.15 5.30
N THR A 143 -9.63 4.10 6.21
CA THR A 143 -9.18 4.00 7.59
C THR A 143 -10.36 4.29 8.51
N THR A 144 -10.56 3.44 9.50
CA THR A 144 -11.54 3.69 10.58
C THR A 144 -10.78 4.10 11.83
N GLY A 145 -11.13 5.25 12.39
CA GLY A 145 -10.43 5.80 13.54
C GLY A 145 -11.29 6.70 14.39
N ARG A 146 -10.82 6.94 15.61
CA ARG A 146 -11.45 7.88 16.53
C ARG A 146 -10.82 9.25 16.37
N ILE A 147 -11.63 10.30 16.22
CA ILE A 147 -11.10 11.67 16.14
C ILE A 147 -10.52 12.07 17.49
N VAL A 148 -9.23 12.43 17.53
CA VAL A 148 -8.57 12.93 18.74
C VAL A 148 -8.49 14.45 18.73
N LEU A 149 -8.25 15.02 17.55
CA LEU A 149 -8.06 16.46 17.38
C LEU A 149 -8.69 16.91 16.06
N ILE A 150 -9.30 18.10 16.10
CA ILE A 150 -9.82 18.80 14.93
C ILE A 150 -9.21 20.19 14.96
N ASP A 151 -8.54 20.57 13.87
CA ASP A 151 -8.04 21.91 13.64
C ASP A 151 -8.85 22.55 12.51
N PHE A 152 -9.69 23.52 12.88
CA PHE A 152 -10.58 24.21 11.95
C PHE A 152 -9.86 25.30 11.14
N ASP A 153 -8.76 25.84 11.66
CA ASP A 153 -8.01 26.93 11.02
C ASP A 153 -7.11 26.36 9.92
N ASN A 154 -6.45 25.24 10.21
CA ASN A 154 -5.58 24.53 9.29
C ASN A 154 -6.30 23.39 8.52
N ASN A 155 -7.61 23.23 8.72
CA ASN A 155 -8.49 22.26 8.06
C ASN A 155 -7.92 20.83 8.04
N TYR A 156 -7.60 20.30 9.22
CA TYR A 156 -7.22 18.90 9.35
C TYR A 156 -7.83 18.23 10.58
N ILE A 157 -7.92 16.92 10.54
CA ILE A 157 -8.26 16.10 11.71
C ILE A 157 -7.16 15.10 11.99
N ILE A 158 -6.98 14.72 13.24
CA ILE A 158 -6.12 13.61 13.63
C ILE A 158 -7.02 12.51 14.18
N THR A 159 -6.86 11.30 13.65
CA THR A 159 -7.52 10.11 14.18
C THR A 159 -6.51 9.16 14.79
N GLU A 160 -6.93 8.49 15.86
CA GLU A 160 -6.24 7.34 16.46
C GLU A 160 -6.91 6.05 16.00
N ASP A 161 -6.11 5.01 15.76
CA ASP A 161 -6.62 3.65 15.65
C ASP A 161 -7.17 3.21 17.03
N PRO A 162 -8.42 2.71 17.13
CA PRO A 162 -8.99 2.26 18.38
C PRO A 162 -8.21 1.13 19.07
N ASN A 163 -7.51 0.31 18.27
CA ASN A 163 -6.76 -0.85 18.74
C ASN A 163 -5.29 -0.52 19.04
N ASP A 164 -4.75 0.53 18.39
CA ASP A 164 -3.39 1.01 18.62
C ASP A 164 -3.34 2.54 18.70
N ARG A 165 -3.27 3.04 19.94
CA ARG A 165 -3.19 4.48 20.22
C ARG A 165 -1.96 5.18 19.63
N ASN A 166 -0.90 4.43 19.31
CA ASN A 166 0.29 4.99 18.67
C ASN A 166 0.11 5.17 17.16
N ASN A 167 -0.90 4.52 16.57
CA ASN A 167 -1.24 4.62 15.17
C ASN A 167 -2.16 5.82 14.93
N GLN A 168 -1.56 7.01 14.88
CA GLN A 168 -2.27 8.24 14.57
C GLN A 168 -2.04 8.66 13.13
N THR A 169 -3.09 9.12 12.45
CA THR A 169 -3.00 9.68 11.10
C THR A 169 -3.66 11.04 11.04
N ARG A 170 -2.99 11.99 10.38
CA ARG A 170 -3.54 13.32 10.10
C ARG A 170 -4.19 13.33 8.72
N PHE A 171 -5.43 13.75 8.65
CA PHE A 171 -6.19 13.90 7.41
C PHE A 171 -6.40 15.37 7.09
N LEU A 172 -5.86 15.81 5.97
CA LEU A 172 -6.10 17.14 5.41
C LEU A 172 -7.47 17.15 4.74
N ILE A 173 -8.27 18.15 5.09
CA ILE A 173 -9.62 18.37 4.59
C ILE A 173 -9.57 19.48 3.56
N THR A 174 -10.06 19.19 2.36
CA THR A 174 -10.09 20.12 1.23
C THR A 174 -11.54 20.49 0.91
N ASN A 175 -11.74 21.45 0.01
CA ASN A 175 -13.06 21.77 -0.54
C ASN A 175 -13.72 20.59 -1.26
N SER A 176 -12.93 19.59 -1.70
CA SER A 176 -13.42 18.39 -2.36
C SER A 176 -13.78 17.24 -1.41
N THR A 177 -13.50 17.40 -0.11
CA THR A 177 -13.77 16.38 0.90
C THR A 177 -15.26 16.39 1.27
N SER A 178 -15.95 15.28 1.04
CA SER A 178 -17.33 15.10 1.49
C SER A 178 -17.37 14.58 2.92
N ILE A 179 -18.24 15.16 3.75
CA ILE A 179 -18.41 14.74 5.15
C ILE A 179 -19.87 14.36 5.37
N THR A 180 -20.11 13.17 5.91
CA THR A 180 -21.46 12.63 6.14
C THR A 180 -21.64 12.16 7.58
N ASN A 181 -22.88 12.22 8.07
CA ASN A 181 -23.25 11.63 9.35
C ASN A 181 -23.48 10.11 9.22
N ARG A 182 -23.82 9.45 10.34
CA ARG A 182 -24.13 8.00 10.37
C ARG A 182 -25.25 7.55 9.44
N PHE A 183 -26.12 8.47 9.02
CA PHE A 183 -27.24 8.22 8.11
C PHE A 183 -26.91 8.58 6.65
N GLY A 184 -25.65 8.96 6.37
CA GLY A 184 -25.20 9.36 5.02
C GLY A 184 -25.59 10.79 4.62
N ALA A 185 -26.20 11.57 5.51
CA ALA A 185 -26.56 12.96 5.22
C ALA A 185 -25.32 13.87 5.30
N PRO A 186 -25.15 14.83 4.37
CA PRO A 186 -23.99 15.71 4.35
C PRO A 186 -23.97 16.64 5.58
N ILE A 187 -22.81 16.74 6.22
CA ILE A 187 -22.56 17.62 7.37
C ILE A 187 -21.30 18.47 7.12
N ARG A 188 -21.08 19.50 7.94
CA ARG A 188 -19.88 20.34 7.85
C ARG A 188 -18.80 19.83 8.81
N LEU A 189 -17.54 20.20 8.57
CA LEU A 189 -16.42 19.91 9.47
C LEU A 189 -16.70 20.36 10.91
N ARG A 190 -17.36 21.50 11.09
CA ARG A 190 -17.77 22.04 12.40
C ARG A 190 -18.75 21.15 13.18
N ASN A 191 -19.40 20.20 12.51
CA ASN A 191 -20.29 19.23 13.15
C ASN A 191 -19.55 17.99 13.64
N LEU A 192 -18.30 17.80 13.25
CA LEU A 192 -17.45 16.74 13.80
C LEU A 192 -16.95 17.15 15.18
N GLN A 193 -16.81 16.16 16.06
CA GLN A 193 -16.34 16.37 17.43
C GLN A 193 -15.23 15.36 17.77
N PRO A 194 -14.24 15.77 18.58
CA PRO A 194 -13.31 14.84 19.19
C PRO A 194 -14.06 13.73 19.94
N GLY A 195 -13.58 12.51 19.81
CA GLY A 195 -14.16 11.30 20.38
C GLY A 195 -15.10 10.53 19.45
N GLN A 196 -15.53 11.11 18.33
CA GLN A 196 -16.37 10.42 17.35
C GLN A 196 -15.57 9.38 16.55
N MET A 197 -16.21 8.25 16.28
CA MET A 197 -15.69 7.25 15.35
C MET A 197 -16.03 7.68 13.93
N VAL A 198 -15.02 7.64 13.06
CA VAL A 198 -15.18 7.98 11.65
C VAL A 198 -14.51 6.94 10.76
N ARG A 199 -15.13 6.68 9.62
CA ARG A 199 -14.53 5.96 8.49
C ARG A 199 -14.14 6.98 7.44
N ILE A 200 -12.87 6.99 7.07
CA ILE A 200 -12.28 7.98 6.17
C ILE A 200 -11.75 7.28 4.93
N THR A 201 -12.28 7.65 3.77
CA THR A 201 -11.70 7.32 2.47
C THR A 201 -10.69 8.39 2.10
N HIS A 202 -9.44 8.01 1.83
CA HIS A 202 -8.33 8.94 1.61
C HIS A 202 -7.41 8.48 0.48
N SER A 203 -6.49 9.37 0.08
CA SER A 203 -5.46 9.05 -0.90
C SER A 203 -4.52 7.95 -0.40
N ASN A 204 -4.06 7.09 -1.31
CA ASN A 204 -3.00 6.12 -1.02
C ASN A 204 -1.64 6.79 -0.80
N ILE A 205 -1.51 8.07 -1.16
CA ILE A 205 -0.30 8.86 -1.00
C ILE A 205 -0.33 9.51 0.39
N GLN A 206 0.68 9.24 1.22
CA GLN A 206 0.82 9.79 2.57
C GLN A 206 2.24 10.35 2.78
N THR A 207 2.39 11.30 3.71
CA THR A 207 3.69 11.88 4.09
C THR A 207 4.41 10.98 5.10
N LEU A 208 5.74 10.99 5.06
CA LEU A 208 6.61 10.26 6.01
C LEU A 208 6.76 10.97 7.38
N SER A 209 5.84 11.86 7.75
CA SER A 209 5.89 12.58 9.04
C SER A 209 5.32 11.74 10.17
N ILE A 210 5.53 12.17 11.41
CA ILE A 210 4.90 11.58 12.60
C ILE A 210 3.98 12.64 13.23
N PRO A 211 2.65 12.47 13.20
CA PRO A 211 1.91 11.41 12.49
C PRO A 211 1.97 11.57 10.95
N PRO A 212 1.78 10.48 10.18
CA PRO A 212 1.65 10.53 8.72
C PRO A 212 0.45 11.37 8.32
N GLN A 213 0.55 12.06 7.18
CA GLN A 213 -0.49 12.98 6.69
C GLN A 213 -0.97 12.56 5.30
N THR A 214 -2.27 12.67 5.05
CA THR A 214 -2.86 12.37 3.73
C THR A 214 -4.12 13.20 3.46
N THR A 215 -4.56 13.28 2.21
CA THR A 215 -5.78 14.01 1.85
C THR A 215 -7.01 13.10 1.97
N ALA A 216 -8.03 13.55 2.72
CA ALA A 216 -9.31 12.85 2.80
C ALA A 216 -10.20 13.19 1.61
N PHE A 217 -10.82 12.17 1.02
CA PHE A 217 -11.83 12.32 -0.03
C PHE A 217 -13.24 12.26 0.55
N HIS A 218 -13.47 11.37 1.53
CA HIS A 218 -14.77 11.22 2.18
C HIS A 218 -14.59 10.86 3.65
N ILE A 219 -15.37 11.48 4.54
CA ILE A 219 -15.39 11.23 5.98
C ILE A 219 -16.83 10.88 6.38
N GLN A 220 -17.04 9.73 6.99
CA GLN A 220 -18.34 9.30 7.48
C GLN A 220 -18.28 9.04 8.98
N VAL A 221 -19.19 9.65 9.74
CA VAL A 221 -19.39 9.32 11.17
C VAL A 221 -20.07 7.96 11.28
N ILE A 222 -19.59 7.09 12.17
CA ILE A 222 -20.16 5.76 12.43
C ILE A 222 -20.68 5.62 13.87
#